data_AF-A0A2H0FYZ1-F1
#
_entry.id   AF-A0A2H0FYZ1-F1
#
_cell.length_a   1.000
_cell.length_b   1.000
_cell.length_c   1.000
_cell.angle_alpha   90.00
_cell.angle_beta   90.00
_cell.angle_gamma   90.00
#
_symmetry.space_group_name_H-M   'P 1'
#
loop_
_entity.id
_entity.type
_entity.pdbx_description
1 polymer ?
#
loop_
_entity_poly.entity_id
_entity_poly.type
_entity_poly.pdbx_seq_one_letter_code
_entity_poly.pdbx_strand_id
1 'polypeptide(L)'
;MRKNSLLVVFILLLFSCLTIYAQVEPAETSSGGGIDWFEVIIITGYLLGVFILLPVVVYTNLKEKLFSPTTENSEEVQIIENLSEEERNNRAVSILEKIEEKLTPFTADNGENMITITSGKQARFVKEGLDYINKHLVPTDADVTARVEEFSAVYADRTQRAFTGSNWVIGCSLGVGILMFMMAGISTFIFIHFLGLVFYFLSSRTTMYTLEKRMKIFGRSGGMISSILSGLFIGNGVKYYVKNSSGYVSRDWETEGQMAIIGLVILLIAAMILGFFAAFLGVINAILNYSTSYLLPIKPKGDWFETNISLS
;
A
#
# COMPACT_ATOMS: atom_id res chain seq x y z
N MET A 1 26.04 13.15 7.24
CA MET A 1 25.58 12.75 8.60
C MET A 1 24.17 12.14 8.67
N ARG A 2 23.27 12.30 7.68
CA ARG A 2 21.91 11.71 7.68
C ARG A 2 21.81 10.17 7.54
N LYS A 3 22.84 9.49 7.01
CA LYS A 3 22.81 8.01 6.79
C LYS A 3 22.97 7.19 8.08
N ASN A 4 23.61 7.74 9.12
CA ASN A 4 23.84 7.01 10.37
C ASN A 4 22.64 7.08 11.33
N SER A 5 21.77 8.09 11.19
CA SER A 5 20.59 8.26 12.06
C SER A 5 19.56 7.13 11.87
N LEU A 6 19.38 6.66 10.64
CA LEU A 6 18.46 5.55 10.32
C LEU A 6 18.97 4.21 10.85
N LEU A 7 20.28 3.98 10.79
CA LEU A 7 20.91 2.77 11.32
C LEU A 7 20.83 2.72 12.85
N VAL A 8 21.05 3.85 13.53
CA VAL A 8 20.94 3.96 15.00
C VAL A 8 19.51 3.75 15.46
N VAL A 9 18.52 4.30 14.76
CA VAL A 9 17.09 4.03 15.05
C VAL A 9 16.74 2.56 14.83
N PHE A 10 17.29 1.93 13.77
CA PHE A 10 17.07 0.50 13.49
C PHE A 10 17.68 -0.42 14.57
N ILE A 11 18.89 -0.08 15.05
CA ILE A 11 19.56 -0.82 16.13
C ILE A 11 18.81 -0.65 17.46
N LEU A 12 18.32 0.56 17.77
CA LEU A 12 17.53 0.81 18.98
C LEU A 12 16.17 0.10 18.94
N LEU A 13 15.53 0.02 17.77
CA LEU A 13 14.30 -0.75 17.58
C LEU A 13 14.54 -2.26 17.76
N LEU A 14 15.62 -2.80 17.20
CA LEU A 14 16.00 -4.22 17.41
C LEU A 14 16.28 -4.53 18.88
N PHE A 15 16.94 -3.61 19.60
CA PHE A 15 17.20 -3.77 21.03
C PHE A 15 15.91 -3.75 21.86
N SER A 16 14.92 -2.94 21.47
CA SER A 16 13.61 -2.92 22.13
C SER A 16 12.77 -4.18 21.87
N CYS A 17 12.94 -4.84 20.73
CA CYS A 17 12.29 -6.13 20.46
C CYS A 17 12.89 -7.27 21.30
N LEU A 18 14.21 -7.23 21.56
CA LEU A 18 14.91 -8.20 22.41
C LEU A 18 14.49 -8.11 23.89
N THR A 19 14.21 -6.92 24.39
CA THR A 19 13.75 -6.74 25.78
C THR A 19 12.30 -7.16 25.98
N ILE A 20 11.43 -7.04 24.96
CA ILE A 20 10.05 -7.55 25.00
C ILE A 20 10.04 -9.09 25.05
N TYR A 21 10.92 -9.76 24.30
CA TYR A 21 11.04 -11.22 24.32
C TYR A 21 11.59 -11.77 25.65
N ALA A 22 12.35 -10.95 26.39
CA ALA A 22 12.95 -11.34 27.67
C ALA A 22 12.00 -11.23 28.87
N GLN A 23 10.82 -10.63 28.71
CA GLN A 23 9.84 -10.45 29.80
C GLN A 23 8.62 -11.39 29.72
N VAL A 24 8.56 -12.26 28.70
CA VAL A 24 7.52 -13.28 28.62
C VAL A 24 7.97 -14.48 29.46
N GLU A 25 7.45 -14.61 30.67
CA GLU A 25 7.48 -15.90 31.36
C GLU A 25 6.86 -16.95 30.43
N PRO A 26 7.52 -18.09 30.18
CA PRO A 26 6.97 -19.11 29.30
C PRO A 26 5.72 -19.68 29.95
N ALA A 27 4.55 -19.29 29.42
CA ALA A 27 3.29 -19.93 29.75
C ALA A 27 3.42 -21.43 29.46
N GLU A 28 3.02 -22.25 30.43
CA GLU A 28 3.06 -23.70 30.33
C GLU A 28 2.46 -24.16 29.00
N THR A 29 3.27 -24.87 28.21
CA THR A 29 2.86 -25.42 26.92
C THR A 29 1.71 -26.41 27.13
N SER A 30 0.48 -25.97 26.89
CA SER A 30 -0.66 -26.88 26.80
C SER A 30 -0.42 -27.83 25.62
N SER A 31 -0.39 -29.12 25.93
CA SER A 31 -0.08 -30.24 25.04
C SER A 31 -1.20 -30.54 24.03
N GLY A 32 -1.42 -29.61 23.10
CA GLY A 32 -2.26 -29.81 21.91
C GLY A 32 -1.64 -29.08 20.72
N GLY A 33 -1.02 -29.82 19.80
CA GLY A 33 -0.25 -29.29 18.66
C GLY A 33 -1.09 -28.66 17.53
N GLY A 34 -1.94 -27.70 17.88
CA GLY A 34 -2.60 -26.81 16.92
C GLY A 34 -1.82 -25.50 16.77
N ILE A 35 -1.73 -24.98 15.54
CA ILE A 35 -1.18 -23.64 15.31
C ILE A 35 -2.17 -22.60 15.86
N ASP A 36 -1.72 -21.74 16.77
CA ASP A 36 -2.50 -20.57 17.18
C ASP A 36 -2.51 -19.54 16.05
N TRP A 37 -3.56 -19.61 15.23
CA TRP A 37 -3.75 -18.69 14.11
C TRP A 37 -3.91 -17.23 14.55
N PHE A 38 -4.41 -16.97 15.76
CA PHE A 38 -4.55 -15.61 16.26
C PHE A 38 -3.18 -15.00 16.54
N GLU A 39 -2.32 -15.73 17.24
CA GLU A 39 -0.92 -15.33 17.46
C GLU A 39 -0.18 -15.14 16.13
N VAL A 40 -0.33 -16.07 15.18
CA VAL A 40 0.29 -15.97 13.85
C VAL A 40 -0.17 -14.73 13.10
N ILE A 41 -1.46 -14.38 13.15
CA ILE A 41 -1.99 -13.17 12.51
C ILE A 41 -1.40 -11.91 13.14
N ILE A 42 -1.27 -11.88 14.47
CA ILE A 42 -0.66 -10.74 15.18
C ILE A 42 0.80 -10.59 14.82
N ILE A 43 1.58 -11.67 14.93
CA ILE A 43 3.01 -11.66 14.60
C ILE A 43 3.20 -11.27 13.14
N THR A 44 2.43 -11.84 12.22
CA THR A 44 2.50 -11.47 10.80
C THR A 44 2.09 -10.02 10.58
N GLY A 45 1.00 -9.57 11.18
CA GLY A 45 0.52 -8.20 11.03
C GLY A 45 1.53 -7.16 11.51
N TYR A 46 2.09 -7.34 12.70
CA TYR A 46 2.99 -6.36 13.29
C TYR A 46 4.46 -6.59 12.90
N LEU A 47 4.99 -7.80 13.01
CA LEU A 47 6.41 -8.06 12.71
C LEU A 47 6.67 -7.93 11.20
N LEU A 48 5.94 -8.67 10.37
CA LEU A 48 6.10 -8.54 8.92
C LEU A 48 5.55 -7.20 8.40
N GLY A 49 4.38 -6.76 8.87
CA GLY A 49 3.79 -5.51 8.40
C GLY A 49 4.58 -4.27 8.80
N VAL A 50 4.75 -4.02 10.10
CA VAL A 50 5.33 -2.77 10.61
C VAL A 50 6.85 -2.72 10.48
N PHE A 51 7.56 -3.83 10.69
CA PHE A 51 9.03 -3.78 10.70
C PHE A 51 9.67 -4.08 9.35
N ILE A 52 9.01 -4.89 8.51
CA ILE A 52 9.56 -5.28 7.21
C ILE A 52 8.89 -4.51 6.07
N LEU A 53 7.56 -4.58 5.97
CA LEU A 53 6.85 -4.03 4.81
C LEU A 53 6.64 -2.52 4.87
N LEU A 54 6.38 -1.94 6.05
CA LEU A 54 6.18 -0.49 6.18
C LEU A 54 7.38 0.31 5.67
N PRO A 55 8.65 0.04 6.03
CA PRO A 55 9.79 0.73 5.45
C PRO A 55 9.85 0.63 3.92
N VAL A 56 9.53 -0.53 3.36
CA VAL A 56 9.52 -0.76 1.90
C VAL A 56 8.41 0.04 1.23
N VAL A 57 7.20 0.06 1.82
CA VAL A 57 6.05 0.83 1.35
C VAL A 57 6.34 2.32 1.42
N VAL A 58 6.90 2.81 2.54
CA VAL A 58 7.32 4.21 2.70
C VAL A 58 8.36 4.58 1.66
N TYR A 59 9.40 3.77 1.50
CA TYR A 59 10.44 4.00 0.49
C TYR A 59 9.85 4.05 -0.92
N THR A 60 8.96 3.12 -1.26
CA THR A 60 8.30 3.09 -2.56
C THR A 60 7.49 4.37 -2.77
N ASN A 61 6.64 4.77 -1.83
CA ASN A 61 5.85 6.01 -1.94
C ASN A 61 6.73 7.27 -2.08
N LEU A 62 7.88 7.31 -1.41
CA LEU A 62 8.82 8.45 -1.48
C LEU A 62 9.60 8.50 -2.80
N LYS A 63 9.93 7.33 -3.37
CA LYS A 63 10.79 7.22 -4.57
C LYS A 63 10.04 6.91 -5.86
N GLU A 64 8.72 6.73 -5.82
CA GLU A 64 7.89 6.45 -7.01
C GLU A 64 7.96 7.58 -8.04
N LYS A 65 8.01 8.84 -7.59
CA LYS A 65 8.13 10.00 -8.49
C LYS A 65 9.40 9.90 -9.35
N LEU A 66 9.27 10.29 -10.62
CA LEU A 66 10.40 10.42 -11.53
C LEU A 66 11.38 11.46 -11.03
N PHE A 67 12.65 11.25 -11.34
CA PHE A 67 13.66 12.29 -11.18
C PHE A 67 13.51 13.31 -12.30
N SER A 68 13.39 14.58 -11.91
CA SER A 68 13.44 15.72 -12.82
C SER A 68 14.63 16.58 -12.44
N PRO A 69 15.55 16.88 -13.36
CA PRO A 69 16.67 17.77 -13.10
C PRO A 69 16.13 19.18 -12.86
N THR A 70 16.48 19.74 -11.71
CA THR A 70 16.15 21.09 -11.25
C THR A 70 17.42 21.73 -10.70
N THR A 71 17.43 23.05 -10.55
CA THR A 71 18.57 23.77 -9.97
C THR A 71 18.92 23.34 -8.55
N GLU A 72 17.98 22.74 -7.80
CA GLU A 72 18.19 22.30 -6.42
C GLU A 72 18.75 20.87 -6.30
N ASN A 73 18.69 20.06 -7.35
CA ASN A 73 19.15 18.67 -7.34
C ASN A 73 20.17 18.36 -8.45
N SER A 74 20.86 19.40 -8.95
CA SER A 74 21.92 19.28 -9.95
C SER A 74 23.07 18.38 -9.49
N GLU A 75 23.32 18.29 -8.19
CA GLU A 75 24.32 17.38 -7.59
C GLU A 75 23.95 15.89 -7.73
N GLU A 76 22.67 15.55 -7.96
CA GLU A 76 22.24 14.17 -8.21
C GLU A 76 22.36 13.75 -9.68
N VAL A 77 22.59 14.70 -10.58
CA VAL A 77 22.85 14.45 -12.00
C VAL A 77 24.29 13.98 -12.15
N GLN A 78 24.47 12.77 -12.68
CA GLN A 78 25.76 12.13 -12.88
C GLN A 78 25.94 11.84 -14.36
N ILE A 79 26.23 12.89 -15.12
CA ILE A 79 26.45 12.81 -16.56
C ILE A 79 27.63 11.87 -16.81
N ILE A 80 27.46 10.92 -17.72
CA ILE A 80 28.54 10.01 -18.11
C ILE A 80 29.53 10.80 -18.97
N GLU A 81 30.67 11.17 -18.38
CA GLU A 81 31.68 12.04 -19.00
C GLU A 81 32.31 11.46 -20.28
N ASN A 82 32.26 10.14 -20.46
CA ASN A 82 32.89 9.45 -21.59
C ASN A 82 32.01 9.38 -22.85
N LEU A 83 30.79 9.93 -22.84
CA LEU A 83 29.87 9.89 -23.97
C LEU A 83 29.77 11.27 -24.63
N SER A 84 29.84 11.31 -25.96
CA SER A 84 29.53 12.52 -26.72
C SER A 84 28.05 12.88 -26.58
N GLU A 85 27.70 14.13 -26.89
CA GLU A 85 26.30 14.58 -26.89
C GLU A 85 25.42 13.75 -27.85
N GLU A 86 25.92 13.48 -29.05
CA GLU A 86 25.25 12.62 -30.03
C GLU A 86 25.04 11.20 -29.49
N GLU A 87 26.05 10.61 -28.85
CA GLU A 87 25.96 9.28 -28.26
C GLU A 87 24.94 9.24 -27.10
N ARG A 88 24.86 10.30 -26.29
CA ARG A 88 23.86 10.41 -25.21
C ARG A 88 22.44 10.51 -25.76
N ASN A 89 22.24 11.28 -26.83
CA ASN A 89 20.94 11.38 -27.52
C ASN A 89 20.55 10.03 -28.14
N ASN A 90 21.47 9.35 -28.84
CA ASN A 90 21.22 8.04 -29.44
C ASN A 90 20.86 6.98 -28.39
N ARG A 91 21.58 6.94 -27.27
CA ARG A 91 21.24 6.03 -26.16
C ARG A 91 19.89 6.35 -25.54
N ALA A 92 19.53 7.63 -25.43
CA ALA A 92 18.21 8.03 -24.95
C ALA A 92 17.12 7.54 -25.90
N VAL A 93 17.30 7.68 -27.22
CA VAL A 93 16.39 7.14 -28.25
C VAL A 93 16.20 5.63 -28.07
N SER A 94 17.29 4.85 -27.96
CA SER A 94 17.18 3.39 -27.77
C SER A 94 16.42 3.00 -26.50
N ILE A 95 16.57 3.76 -25.41
CA ILE A 95 15.77 3.53 -24.19
C ILE A 95 14.29 3.82 -24.45
N LEU A 96 13.98 4.93 -25.13
CA LEU A 96 12.61 5.36 -25.43
C LEU A 96 11.89 4.37 -26.35
N GLU A 97 12.57 3.85 -27.37
CA GLU A 97 12.06 2.78 -28.24
C GLU A 97 11.75 1.51 -27.44
N LYS A 98 12.66 1.11 -26.53
CA LYS A 98 12.42 -0.06 -25.67
C LYS A 98 11.28 0.14 -24.68
N ILE A 99 11.08 1.37 -24.21
CA ILE A 99 9.91 1.73 -23.39
C ILE A 99 8.65 1.52 -24.22
N GLU A 100 8.59 2.06 -25.44
CA GLU A 100 7.45 1.93 -26.34
C GLU A 100 7.08 0.46 -26.62
N GLU A 101 8.07 -0.37 -26.96
CA GLU A 101 7.89 -1.82 -27.19
C GLU A 101 7.26 -2.54 -26.00
N LYS A 102 7.58 -2.11 -24.76
CA LYS A 102 7.09 -2.76 -23.54
C LYS A 102 5.73 -2.25 -23.10
N LEU A 103 5.31 -1.07 -23.53
CA LEU A 103 4.02 -0.51 -23.17
C LEU A 103 2.89 -1.23 -23.89
N THR A 104 1.70 -1.19 -23.30
CA THR A 104 0.53 -1.85 -23.88
C THR A 104 -0.20 -0.87 -24.80
N PRO A 105 -0.37 -1.19 -26.10
CA PRO A 105 -1.16 -0.37 -26.99
C PRO A 105 -2.66 -0.50 -26.65
N PHE A 106 -3.39 0.59 -26.80
CA PHE A 106 -4.85 0.64 -26.68
C PHE A 106 -5.41 1.71 -27.62
N THR A 107 -6.66 1.54 -28.04
CA THR A 107 -7.36 2.54 -28.85
C THR A 107 -8.17 3.42 -27.92
N ALA A 108 -7.92 4.73 -28.02
CA ALA A 108 -8.62 5.77 -27.30
C ALA A 108 -10.05 5.95 -27.83
N ASP A 109 -10.91 6.62 -27.04
CA ASP A 109 -12.31 6.88 -27.43
C ASP A 109 -12.44 7.75 -28.68
N ASN A 110 -11.41 8.54 -29.00
CA ASN A 110 -11.30 9.33 -30.23
C ASN A 110 -10.77 8.53 -31.44
N GLY A 111 -10.49 7.24 -31.28
CA GLY A 111 -9.96 6.36 -32.33
C GLY A 111 -8.44 6.36 -32.48
N GLU A 112 -7.71 7.14 -31.68
CA GLU A 112 -6.24 7.19 -31.74
C GLU A 112 -5.60 5.97 -31.05
N ASN A 113 -4.51 5.47 -31.64
CA ASN A 113 -3.69 4.43 -31.01
C ASN A 113 -2.77 5.08 -29.98
N MET A 114 -2.98 4.76 -28.72
CA MET A 114 -2.18 5.23 -27.59
C MET A 114 -1.48 4.07 -26.91
N ILE A 115 -0.50 4.38 -26.07
CA ILE A 115 0.26 3.40 -25.27
C ILE A 115 0.09 3.70 -23.79
N THR A 116 0.03 2.66 -22.96
CA THR A 116 -0.17 2.82 -21.52
C THR A 116 0.53 1.76 -20.69
N ILE A 117 0.66 2.05 -19.40
CA ILE A 117 1.16 1.14 -18.38
C ILE A 117 -0.03 0.36 -17.79
N THR A 118 0.04 -0.97 -17.86
CA THR A 118 -0.97 -1.90 -17.32
C THR A 118 -0.44 -2.76 -16.17
N SER A 119 0.87 -2.70 -15.89
CA SER A 119 1.51 -3.54 -14.87
C SER A 119 2.64 -2.84 -14.12
N GLY A 120 2.91 -3.31 -12.89
CA GLY A 120 4.02 -2.78 -12.07
C GLY A 120 5.40 -3.05 -12.66
N LYS A 121 5.56 -4.10 -13.47
CA LYS A 121 6.81 -4.39 -14.19
C LYS A 121 7.09 -3.34 -15.27
N GLN A 122 6.07 -2.97 -16.06
CA GLN A 122 6.16 -1.88 -17.03
C GLN A 122 6.47 -0.57 -16.33
N ALA A 123 5.73 -0.21 -15.27
CA ALA A 123 5.99 1.00 -14.49
C ALA A 123 7.45 1.06 -14.01
N ARG A 124 7.98 -0.04 -13.48
CA ARG A 124 9.37 -0.09 -13.01
C ARG A 124 10.37 0.12 -14.14
N PHE A 125 10.15 -0.52 -15.28
CA PHE A 125 11.03 -0.38 -16.44
C PHE A 125 11.03 1.05 -16.97
N VAL A 126 9.84 1.64 -17.16
CA VAL A 126 9.69 3.04 -17.58
C VAL A 126 10.35 3.98 -16.59
N LYS A 127 10.12 3.78 -15.29
CA LYS A 127 10.78 4.58 -14.25
C LYS A 127 12.29 4.51 -14.33
N GLU A 128 12.85 3.29 -14.34
CA GLU A 128 14.30 3.10 -14.32
C GLU A 128 14.93 3.69 -15.60
N GLY A 129 14.29 3.53 -16.77
CA GLY A 129 14.75 4.12 -18.04
C GLY A 129 14.68 5.64 -18.07
N LEU A 130 13.55 6.24 -17.69
CA LEU A 130 13.40 7.70 -17.64
C LEU A 130 14.31 8.33 -16.57
N ASP A 131 14.42 7.73 -15.38
CA ASP A 131 15.36 8.19 -14.35
C ASP A 131 16.82 8.09 -14.86
N TYR A 132 17.15 7.07 -15.66
CA TYR A 132 18.48 6.93 -16.26
C TYR A 132 18.75 8.04 -17.28
N ILE A 133 17.80 8.30 -18.20
CA ILE A 133 17.90 9.40 -19.17
C ILE A 133 18.11 10.72 -18.43
N ASN A 134 17.25 11.02 -17.44
CA ASN A 134 17.25 12.31 -16.74
C ASN A 134 18.46 12.52 -15.81
N LYS A 135 19.16 11.45 -15.40
CA LYS A 135 20.33 11.53 -14.50
C LYS A 135 21.66 11.42 -15.21
N HIS A 136 21.74 10.60 -16.25
CA HIS A 136 23.00 10.13 -16.81
C HIS A 136 23.23 10.57 -18.25
N LEU A 137 22.15 10.71 -19.04
CA LEU A 137 22.24 11.09 -20.45
C LEU A 137 21.97 12.58 -20.64
N VAL A 138 20.90 13.09 -20.05
CA VAL A 138 20.46 14.50 -20.11
C VAL A 138 20.48 14.99 -21.57
N PRO A 139 19.62 14.42 -22.45
CA PRO A 139 19.61 14.74 -23.86
C PRO A 139 19.25 16.20 -24.09
N THR A 140 19.80 16.78 -25.14
CA THR A 140 19.62 18.18 -25.56
C THR A 140 18.78 18.30 -26.84
N ASP A 141 18.61 17.18 -27.56
CA ASP A 141 17.78 17.11 -28.74
C ASP A 141 16.29 17.31 -28.39
N ALA A 142 15.64 18.25 -29.07
CA ALA A 142 14.28 18.66 -28.77
C ALA A 142 13.24 17.55 -28.97
N ASP A 143 13.41 16.70 -29.98
CA ASP A 143 12.49 15.60 -30.27
C ASP A 143 12.63 14.50 -29.20
N VAL A 144 13.86 14.22 -28.79
CA VAL A 144 14.15 13.28 -27.70
C VAL A 144 13.58 13.80 -26.38
N THR A 145 13.77 15.08 -26.04
CA THR A 145 13.21 15.68 -24.83
C THR A 145 11.68 15.65 -24.84
N ALA A 146 11.03 15.99 -25.95
CA ALA A 146 9.57 15.93 -26.08
C ALA A 146 9.04 14.52 -25.84
N ARG A 147 9.72 13.50 -26.37
CA ARG A 147 9.35 12.09 -26.16
C ARG A 147 9.54 11.63 -24.70
N VAL A 148 10.60 12.11 -24.03
CA VAL A 148 10.80 11.89 -22.59
C VAL A 148 9.65 12.49 -21.77
N GLU A 149 9.22 13.69 -22.11
CA GLU A 149 8.09 14.36 -21.43
C GLU A 149 6.78 13.60 -21.61
N GLU A 150 6.49 13.12 -22.82
CA GLU A 150 5.31 12.31 -23.10
C GLU A 150 5.27 11.04 -22.24
N PHE A 151 6.36 10.27 -22.22
CA PHE A 151 6.42 9.07 -21.38
C PHE A 151 6.42 9.38 -19.88
N SER A 152 6.96 10.54 -19.49
CA SER A 152 6.90 11.02 -18.11
C SER A 152 5.47 11.32 -17.69
N ALA A 153 4.67 11.91 -18.59
CA ALA A 153 3.24 12.16 -18.37
C ALA A 153 2.45 10.85 -18.24
N VAL A 154 2.67 9.88 -19.16
CA VAL A 154 2.06 8.55 -19.08
C VAL A 154 2.44 7.86 -17.76
N TYR A 155 3.70 7.93 -17.36
CA TYR A 155 4.14 7.37 -16.09
C TYR A 155 3.45 8.02 -14.89
N ALA A 156 3.41 9.36 -14.84
CA ALA A 156 2.83 10.12 -13.75
C ALA A 156 1.33 9.83 -13.57
N ASP A 157 0.58 9.77 -14.67
CA ASP A 157 -0.84 9.42 -14.68
C ASP A 157 -1.06 7.99 -14.14
N ARG A 158 -0.36 7.01 -14.72
CA ARG A 158 -0.62 5.59 -14.43
C ARG A 158 -0.12 5.14 -13.06
N THR A 159 0.91 5.81 -12.52
CA THR A 159 1.46 5.51 -11.19
C THR A 159 0.83 6.31 -10.07
N GLN A 160 -0.06 7.25 -10.37
CA GLN A 160 -0.82 7.94 -9.33
C GLN A 160 -1.56 6.93 -8.46
N ARG A 161 -1.40 7.07 -7.14
CA ARG A 161 -2.04 6.18 -6.17
C ARG A 161 -3.23 6.81 -5.48
N ALA A 162 -4.39 6.19 -5.64
CA ALA A 162 -5.60 6.48 -4.88
C ALA A 162 -5.69 5.57 -3.66
N PHE A 163 -6.20 6.08 -2.54
CA PHE A 163 -6.51 5.25 -1.38
C PHE A 163 -7.75 4.40 -1.69
N THR A 164 -7.61 3.07 -1.61
CA THR A 164 -8.73 2.13 -1.84
C THR A 164 -9.04 1.28 -0.60
N GLY A 165 -8.43 1.61 0.53
CA GLY A 165 -8.69 0.97 1.81
C GLY A 165 -10.03 1.41 2.41
N SER A 166 -10.36 0.82 3.56
CA SER A 166 -11.58 1.13 4.31
C SER A 166 -11.30 2.24 5.32
N ASN A 167 -11.98 3.38 5.16
CA ASN A 167 -11.98 4.45 6.16
C ASN A 167 -12.52 3.97 7.51
N TRP A 168 -13.38 2.95 7.51
CA TRP A 168 -13.87 2.32 8.74
C TRP A 168 -12.76 1.62 9.51
N VAL A 169 -11.85 0.91 8.83
CA VAL A 169 -10.70 0.27 9.49
C VAL A 169 -9.82 1.32 10.16
N ILE A 170 -9.62 2.48 9.50
CA ILE A 170 -8.89 3.62 10.08
C ILE A 170 -9.59 4.11 11.35
N GLY A 171 -10.89 4.39 11.28
CA GLY A 171 -11.67 4.87 12.43
C GLY A 171 -11.70 3.87 13.59
N CYS A 172 -11.91 2.58 13.28
CA CYS A 172 -11.92 1.51 14.29
C CYS A 172 -10.56 1.33 14.94
N SER A 173 -9.48 1.35 14.16
CA SER A 173 -8.11 1.25 14.68
C SER A 173 -7.74 2.44 15.57
N LEU A 174 -8.10 3.67 15.17
CA LEU A 174 -7.94 4.85 16.02
C LEU A 174 -8.69 4.70 17.35
N GLY A 175 -9.95 4.24 17.31
CA GLY A 175 -10.76 3.98 18.49
C GLY A 175 -10.12 2.93 19.42
N VAL A 176 -9.64 1.82 18.86
CA VAL A 176 -8.91 0.78 19.60
C VAL A 176 -7.65 1.35 20.25
N GLY A 177 -6.86 2.14 19.51
CA GLY A 177 -5.65 2.79 20.04
C GLY A 177 -5.93 3.69 21.25
N ILE A 178 -7.01 4.49 21.19
CA ILE A 178 -7.43 5.37 22.30
C ILE A 178 -7.90 4.52 23.50
N LEU A 179 -8.72 3.49 23.27
CA LEU A 179 -9.19 2.61 24.34
C LEU A 179 -8.03 1.88 25.02
N MET A 180 -7.06 1.35 24.26
CA MET A 180 -5.88 0.70 24.81
C MET A 180 -5.02 1.67 25.63
N PHE A 181 -4.91 2.93 25.21
CA PHE A 181 -4.24 3.97 26.00
C PHE A 181 -4.92 4.21 27.34
N MET A 182 -6.25 4.37 27.34
CA MET A 182 -7.01 4.63 28.56
C MET A 182 -7.02 3.43 29.51
N MET A 183 -7.07 2.19 28.99
CA MET A 183 -7.25 0.99 29.81
C MET A 183 -5.94 0.37 30.29
N ALA A 184 -4.92 0.31 29.43
CA ALA A 184 -3.72 -0.49 29.70
C ALA A 184 -2.51 0.38 30.08
N GLY A 185 -2.52 1.68 29.78
CA GLY A 185 -1.38 2.58 30.02
C GLY A 185 -0.10 2.21 29.25
N ILE A 186 -0.19 1.27 28.29
CA ILE A 186 0.96 0.71 27.57
C ILE A 186 1.32 1.64 26.41
N SER A 187 2.25 2.57 26.64
CA SER A 187 2.73 3.53 25.65
C SER A 187 3.38 2.86 24.41
N THR A 188 4.13 1.76 24.61
CA THR A 188 4.83 1.06 23.52
C THR A 188 3.89 0.38 22.54
N PHE A 189 2.82 -0.26 23.01
CA PHE A 189 1.85 -0.94 22.16
C PHE A 189 1.09 0.06 21.29
N ILE A 190 0.76 1.23 21.82
CA ILE A 190 0.08 2.31 21.08
C ILE A 190 0.95 2.82 19.94
N PHE A 191 2.25 2.99 20.18
CA PHE A 191 3.17 3.41 19.13
C PHE A 191 3.21 2.41 17.98
N ILE A 192 3.37 1.12 18.29
CA ILE A 192 3.37 0.05 17.29
C ILE A 192 2.01 -0.06 16.58
N HIS A 193 0.91 0.11 17.31
CA HIS A 193 -0.44 0.13 16.75
C HIS A 193 -0.64 1.29 15.77
N PHE A 194 -0.19 2.49 16.13
CA PHE A 194 -0.25 3.66 15.26
C PHE A 194 0.62 3.48 14.01
N LEU A 195 1.81 2.86 14.13
CA LEU A 195 2.59 2.46 12.97
C LEU A 195 1.86 1.42 12.10
N GLY A 196 1.13 0.49 12.71
CA GLY A 196 0.25 -0.45 12.02
C GLY A 196 -0.86 0.25 11.24
N LEU A 197 -1.44 1.32 11.81
CA LEU A 197 -2.44 2.16 11.14
C LEU A 197 -1.83 2.94 9.96
N VAL A 198 -0.68 3.58 10.16
CA VAL A 198 0.04 4.27 9.08
C VAL A 198 0.40 3.30 7.98
N PHE A 199 0.85 2.09 8.34
CA PHE A 199 1.14 1.01 7.40
C PHE A 199 -0.10 0.62 6.61
N TYR A 200 -1.23 0.37 7.28
CA TYR A 200 -2.51 0.09 6.62
C TYR A 200 -2.88 1.18 5.62
N PHE A 201 -2.80 2.45 6.04
CA PHE A 201 -3.13 3.58 5.20
C PHE A 201 -2.27 3.62 3.93
N LEU A 202 -0.94 3.55 4.09
CA LEU A 202 -0.01 3.61 2.97
C LEU A 202 -0.10 2.38 2.07
N SER A 203 -0.20 1.20 2.66
CA SER A 203 -0.26 -0.05 1.89
C SER A 203 -1.58 -0.20 1.13
N SER A 204 -2.64 0.51 1.55
CA SER A 204 -3.93 0.57 0.86
C SER A 204 -3.97 1.55 -0.33
N ARG A 205 -2.87 2.24 -0.62
CA ARG A 205 -2.77 3.12 -1.79
C ARG A 205 -2.44 2.31 -3.05
N THR A 206 -3.34 2.36 -4.02
CA THR A 206 -3.33 1.53 -5.24
C THR A 206 -3.07 2.39 -6.46
N THR A 207 -2.18 1.96 -7.35
CA THR A 207 -1.96 2.64 -8.64
C THR A 207 -3.15 2.47 -9.57
N MET A 208 -3.37 3.41 -10.50
CA MET A 208 -4.50 3.37 -11.44
C MET A 208 -4.56 2.08 -12.24
N TYR A 209 -3.43 1.62 -12.79
CA TYR A 209 -3.39 0.35 -13.54
C TYR A 209 -3.76 -0.87 -12.69
N THR A 210 -3.45 -0.86 -11.39
CA THR A 210 -3.83 -1.95 -10.47
C THR A 210 -5.31 -1.86 -10.13
N LEU A 211 -5.83 -0.64 -9.96
CA LEU A 211 -7.22 -0.36 -9.66
C LEU A 211 -8.12 -0.83 -10.81
N GLU A 212 -7.81 -0.46 -12.04
CA GLU A 212 -8.52 -0.91 -13.24
C GLU A 212 -8.49 -2.43 -13.40
N LYS A 213 -7.33 -3.06 -13.19
CA LYS A 213 -7.21 -4.52 -13.22
C LYS A 213 -8.14 -5.18 -12.20
N ARG A 214 -8.25 -4.61 -11.00
CA ARG A 214 -9.18 -5.08 -9.98
C ARG A 214 -10.62 -4.83 -10.36
N MET A 215 -10.96 -3.68 -10.91
CA MET A 215 -12.33 -3.40 -11.38
C MET A 215 -12.74 -4.38 -12.48
N LYS A 216 -11.81 -4.80 -13.36
CA LYS A 216 -12.10 -5.83 -14.37
C LYS A 216 -12.32 -7.22 -13.75
N ILE A 217 -11.58 -7.56 -12.69
CA ILE A 217 -11.67 -8.89 -12.03
C ILE A 217 -12.83 -8.96 -11.02
N PHE A 218 -13.09 -7.88 -10.31
CA PHE A 218 -13.99 -7.81 -9.14
C PHE A 218 -15.18 -6.88 -9.36
N GLY A 219 -15.42 -6.41 -10.60
CA GLY A 219 -16.33 -5.33 -11.00
C GLY A 219 -17.82 -5.45 -10.70
N ARG A 220 -18.23 -6.25 -9.70
CA ARG A 220 -19.61 -6.33 -9.21
C ARG A 220 -19.77 -6.44 -7.69
N SER A 221 -18.70 -6.44 -6.90
CA SER A 221 -18.79 -6.62 -5.45
C SER A 221 -18.26 -5.37 -4.75
N GLY A 222 -19.18 -4.55 -4.22
CA GLY A 222 -18.82 -3.73 -3.06
C GLY A 222 -18.22 -4.67 -2.04
N GLY A 223 -16.92 -4.49 -1.74
CA GLY A 223 -16.07 -5.56 -1.22
C GLY A 223 -16.67 -6.31 -0.04
N MET A 224 -16.23 -7.54 0.21
CA MET A 224 -16.72 -8.42 1.30
C MET A 224 -16.93 -7.67 2.64
N ILE A 225 -16.06 -6.70 2.97
CA ILE A 225 -16.18 -5.85 4.15
C ILE A 225 -17.34 -4.85 4.03
N SER A 226 -17.53 -4.21 2.87
CA SER A 226 -18.69 -3.37 2.59
C SER A 226 -19.99 -4.17 2.62
N SER A 227 -20.01 -5.44 2.16
CA SER A 227 -21.21 -6.28 2.21
C SER A 227 -21.50 -6.83 3.61
N ILE A 228 -20.47 -7.22 4.37
CA ILE A 228 -20.59 -7.62 5.78
C ILE A 228 -21.07 -6.44 6.62
N LEU A 229 -20.48 -5.26 6.42
CA LEU A 229 -20.88 -4.05 7.12
C LEU A 229 -22.25 -3.55 6.64
N SER A 230 -22.59 -3.62 5.36
CA SER A 230 -23.97 -3.34 4.91
C SER A 230 -24.95 -4.32 5.54
N GLY A 231 -24.61 -5.60 5.71
CA GLY A 231 -25.45 -6.56 6.45
C GLY A 231 -25.58 -6.23 7.94
N LEU A 232 -24.54 -5.69 8.57
CA LEU A 232 -24.53 -5.28 9.99
C LEU A 232 -25.20 -3.91 10.21
N PHE A 233 -25.15 -3.00 9.24
CA PHE A 233 -25.68 -1.62 9.31
C PHE A 233 -27.06 -1.47 8.64
N ILE A 234 -27.47 -2.40 7.77
CA ILE A 234 -28.88 -2.61 7.40
C ILE A 234 -29.56 -3.38 8.55
N GLY A 235 -29.36 -2.95 9.78
CA GLY A 235 -30.30 -3.14 10.87
C GLY A 235 -31.48 -2.18 10.69
N ASN A 236 -32.04 -2.09 9.48
CA ASN A 236 -33.25 -1.32 9.24
C ASN A 236 -34.41 -2.06 9.89
N GLY A 237 -34.72 -1.68 11.13
CA GLY A 237 -36.06 -1.73 11.72
C GLY A 237 -36.80 -3.06 11.60
N VAL A 238 -36.19 -4.16 12.06
CA VAL A 238 -36.95 -5.39 12.30
C VAL A 238 -37.94 -5.08 13.42
N LYS A 239 -39.22 -4.95 13.04
CA LYS A 239 -40.30 -4.68 14.00
C LYS A 239 -40.76 -6.00 14.61
N TYR A 240 -40.76 -6.08 15.92
CA TYR A 240 -41.25 -7.25 16.64
C TYR A 240 -42.70 -7.02 17.02
N TYR A 241 -43.51 -8.08 16.96
CA TYR A 241 -44.92 -8.02 17.29
C TYR A 241 -45.28 -9.19 18.18
N VAL A 242 -46.05 -8.93 19.23
CA VAL A 242 -46.56 -9.94 20.15
C VAL A 242 -48.08 -10.01 20.00
N LYS A 243 -48.60 -11.24 19.90
CA LYS A 243 -50.04 -11.52 19.82
C LYS A 243 -50.55 -11.95 21.19
N ASN A 244 -51.52 -11.23 21.74
CA ASN A 244 -52.12 -11.60 23.01
C ASN A 244 -53.11 -12.78 22.86
N SER A 245 -53.57 -13.32 23.98
CA SER A 245 -54.53 -14.45 24.02
C SER A 245 -55.88 -14.15 23.36
N SER A 246 -56.23 -12.87 23.19
CA SER A 246 -57.42 -12.40 22.48
C SER A 246 -57.19 -12.20 20.97
N GLY A 247 -55.98 -12.46 20.49
CA GLY A 247 -55.59 -12.36 19.08
C GLY A 247 -55.16 -10.96 18.61
N TYR A 248 -55.16 -9.96 19.50
CA TYR A 248 -54.69 -8.61 19.20
C TYR A 248 -53.16 -8.59 19.09
N VAL A 249 -52.64 -7.92 18.06
CA VAL A 249 -51.21 -7.83 17.77
C VAL A 249 -50.71 -6.43 18.11
N SER A 250 -49.76 -6.33 19.02
CA SER A 250 -49.11 -5.07 19.38
C SER A 250 -47.61 -5.11 19.09
N ARG A 251 -47.04 -3.95 18.77
CA ARG A 251 -45.59 -3.82 18.55
C ARG A 251 -44.84 -3.99 19.86
N ASP A 252 -43.78 -4.79 19.81
CA ASP A 252 -42.92 -5.13 20.94
C ASP A 252 -41.67 -4.26 20.93
N TRP A 253 -41.83 -3.07 21.50
CA TRP A 253 -40.78 -2.06 21.60
C TRP A 253 -39.63 -2.47 22.52
N GLU A 254 -39.88 -3.35 23.48
CA GLU A 254 -38.87 -3.81 24.43
C GLU A 254 -37.88 -4.76 23.76
N THR A 255 -38.39 -5.78 23.05
CA THR A 255 -37.56 -6.69 22.24
C THR A 255 -36.82 -5.93 21.14
N GLU A 256 -37.46 -4.95 20.49
CA GLU A 256 -36.80 -4.06 19.52
C GLU A 256 -35.61 -3.31 20.14
N GLY A 257 -35.80 -2.71 21.33
CA GLY A 257 -34.74 -2.00 22.04
C GLY A 257 -33.60 -2.91 22.47
N GLN A 258 -33.91 -4.09 23.01
CA GLN A 258 -32.92 -5.08 23.44
C GLN A 258 -32.09 -5.59 22.25
N MET A 259 -32.74 -5.91 21.13
CA MET A 259 -32.05 -6.37 19.92
C MET A 259 -31.17 -5.28 19.31
N ALA A 260 -31.59 -4.01 19.36
CA ALA A 260 -30.76 -2.89 18.92
C ALA A 260 -29.50 -2.72 19.79
N ILE A 261 -29.62 -2.87 21.11
CA ILE A 261 -28.47 -2.80 22.03
C ILE A 261 -27.53 -3.99 21.80
N ILE A 262 -28.04 -5.21 21.68
CA ILE A 262 -27.24 -6.40 21.35
C ILE A 262 -26.51 -6.20 20.02
N GLY A 263 -27.21 -5.70 19.00
CA GLY A 263 -26.62 -5.37 17.71
C GLY A 263 -25.49 -4.34 17.82
N LEU A 264 -25.67 -3.29 18.63
CA LEU A 264 -24.65 -2.28 18.89
C LEU A 264 -23.42 -2.85 19.62
N VAL A 265 -23.61 -3.76 20.57
CA VAL A 265 -22.51 -4.44 21.27
C VAL A 265 -21.74 -5.36 20.31
N ILE A 266 -22.44 -6.17 19.50
CA ILE A 266 -21.81 -7.01 18.48
C ILE A 266 -21.04 -6.15 17.47
N LEU A 267 -21.60 -5.03 17.05
CA LEU A 267 -20.95 -4.07 16.17
C LEU A 267 -19.67 -3.51 16.79
N LEU A 268 -19.71 -3.12 18.06
CA LEU A 268 -18.56 -2.58 18.77
C LEU A 268 -17.44 -3.64 18.87
N ILE A 269 -17.79 -4.89 19.17
CA ILE A 269 -16.84 -6.01 19.18
C ILE A 269 -16.24 -6.24 17.80
N ALA A 270 -17.06 -6.28 16.74
CA ALA A 270 -16.60 -6.44 15.36
C ALA A 270 -15.68 -5.29 14.92
N ALA A 271 -16.03 -4.05 15.28
CA ALA A 271 -15.21 -2.87 15.04
C ALA A 271 -13.86 -2.96 15.78
N MET A 272 -13.84 -3.39 17.04
CA MET A 272 -12.60 -3.58 17.79
C MET A 272 -11.71 -4.64 17.14
N ILE A 273 -12.27 -5.77 16.71
CA ILE A 273 -11.54 -6.83 16.01
C ILE A 273 -10.93 -6.29 14.70
N LEU A 274 -11.72 -5.57 13.91
CA LEU A 274 -11.25 -4.98 12.64
C LEU A 274 -10.17 -3.93 12.85
N GLY A 275 -10.33 -3.06 13.85
CA GLY A 275 -9.34 -2.04 14.21
C GLY A 275 -8.03 -2.66 14.68
N PHE A 276 -8.10 -3.74 15.47
CA PHE A 276 -6.94 -4.46 15.96
C PHE A 276 -6.14 -5.14 14.84
N PHE A 277 -6.82 -5.63 13.80
CA PHE A 277 -6.20 -6.25 12.63
C PHE A 277 -5.75 -5.28 11.52
N ALA A 278 -5.74 -3.95 11.77
CA ALA A 278 -5.31 -2.97 10.78
C ALA A 278 -3.93 -3.29 10.17
N ALA A 279 -2.94 -3.64 11.01
CA ALA A 279 -1.60 -3.99 10.55
C ALA A 279 -1.59 -5.23 9.64
N PHE A 280 -2.37 -6.27 9.99
CA PHE A 280 -2.51 -7.48 9.19
C PHE A 280 -3.22 -7.23 7.85
N LEU A 281 -4.32 -6.46 7.87
CA LEU A 281 -4.94 -5.99 6.64
C LEU A 281 -3.97 -5.14 5.81
N GLY A 282 -3.08 -4.41 6.48
CA GLY A 282 -1.98 -3.69 5.86
C GLY A 282 -1.02 -4.61 5.10
N VAL A 283 -0.69 -5.78 5.64
CA VAL A 283 0.15 -6.79 4.97
C VAL A 283 -0.51 -7.28 3.70
N ILE A 284 -1.80 -7.66 3.78
CA ILE A 284 -2.58 -8.10 2.63
C ILE A 284 -2.58 -7.02 1.55
N ASN A 285 -2.88 -5.78 1.94
CA ASN A 285 -2.91 -4.65 1.01
C ASN A 285 -1.52 -4.36 0.41
N ALA A 286 -0.43 -4.48 1.19
CA ALA A 286 0.93 -4.32 0.68
C ALA A 286 1.24 -5.36 -0.40
N ILE A 287 0.92 -6.63 -0.16
CA ILE A 287 1.11 -7.71 -1.14
C ILE A 287 0.30 -7.41 -2.41
N LEU A 288 -0.97 -7.04 -2.26
CA LEU A 288 -1.86 -6.83 -3.41
C LEU A 288 -1.54 -5.54 -4.20
N ASN A 289 -1.07 -4.48 -3.54
CA ASN A 289 -0.84 -3.15 -4.14
C ASN A 289 0.61 -2.89 -4.56
N TYR A 290 1.58 -3.60 -3.98
CA TYR A 290 3.00 -3.31 -4.17
C TYR A 290 3.84 -4.48 -4.67
N SER A 291 3.38 -5.74 -4.61
CA SER A 291 4.17 -6.94 -4.99
C SER A 291 4.91 -6.84 -6.32
N THR A 292 4.32 -6.17 -7.32
CA THR A 292 4.95 -6.02 -8.65
C THR A 292 5.54 -4.63 -8.89
N SER A 293 5.30 -3.66 -8.02
CA SER A 293 5.75 -2.26 -8.16
C SER A 293 6.81 -1.84 -7.14
N TYR A 294 7.25 -2.74 -6.25
CA TYR A 294 8.26 -2.42 -5.24
C TYR A 294 9.53 -1.83 -5.85
N LEU A 295 9.95 -0.69 -5.31
CA LEU A 295 11.28 -0.14 -5.55
C LEU A 295 12.16 -0.59 -4.38
N LEU A 296 13.17 -1.41 -4.67
CA LEU A 296 14.11 -1.87 -3.65
C LEU A 296 15.26 -0.85 -3.53
N PRO A 297 15.70 -0.50 -2.31
CA PRO A 297 16.78 0.45 -2.10
C PRO A 297 18.17 -0.06 -2.51
N ILE A 298 18.32 -1.36 -2.81
CA ILE A 298 19.62 -2.04 -2.91
C ILE A 298 20.10 -2.22 -4.37
N LYS A 299 19.31 -1.86 -5.39
CA LYS A 299 19.77 -2.06 -6.78
C LYS A 299 20.88 -1.07 -7.15
N PRO A 300 22.08 -1.54 -7.56
CA PRO A 300 23.13 -0.67 -8.10
C PRO A 300 22.65 -0.04 -9.40
N LYS A 301 22.90 1.27 -9.56
CA LYS A 301 22.31 2.11 -10.62
C LYS A 301 23.19 2.28 -11.87
N GLY A 302 24.44 1.84 -11.84
CA GLY A 302 25.45 2.18 -12.87
C GLY A 302 25.20 1.53 -14.25
N ASP A 303 24.77 0.27 -14.28
CA ASP A 303 24.84 -0.55 -15.51
C ASP A 303 23.46 -0.85 -16.10
N TRP A 304 22.45 -0.04 -15.79
CA TRP A 304 21.07 -0.32 -16.20
C TRP A 304 20.92 -0.38 -17.72
N PHE A 305 21.52 0.56 -18.45
CA PHE A 305 21.49 0.61 -19.91
C PHE A 305 22.07 -0.68 -20.52
N GLU A 306 23.25 -1.09 -20.07
CA GLU A 306 23.91 -2.29 -20.61
C GLU A 306 23.10 -3.56 -20.31
N THR A 307 22.51 -3.64 -19.12
CA THR A 307 21.73 -4.81 -18.69
C THR A 307 20.41 -4.95 -19.45
N ASN A 308 19.78 -3.84 -19.86
CA ASN A 308 18.40 -3.82 -20.32
C ASN A 308 18.22 -3.42 -21.78
N ILE A 309 19.23 -2.80 -22.40
CA ILE A 309 19.18 -2.25 -23.76
C ILE A 309 20.26 -2.89 -24.65
N SER A 310 21.54 -2.84 -24.26
CA SER A 310 22.63 -3.28 -25.16
C SER A 310 22.74 -4.80 -25.37
N LEU A 311 22.16 -5.59 -24.45
CA LEU A 311 22.11 -7.06 -24.52
C LEU A 311 20.79 -7.63 -25.08
N SER A 312 19.85 -6.76 -25.51
CA SER A 312 18.54 -7.17 -26.06
C SER A 312 18.51 -7.06 -27.58
#